data_AF-L9YAX3-F1
#
_entry.id   AF-L9YAX3-F1
#
_cell.length_a   1.000
_cell.length_b   1.000
_cell.length_c   1.000
_cell.angle_alpha   90.00
_cell.angle_beta   90.00
_cell.angle_gamma   90.00
#
_symmetry.space_group_name_H-M   'P 1'
#
loop_
_entity.id
_entity.type
_entity.pdbx_description
1 polymer ?
#
loop_
_entity_poly.entity_id
_entity_poly.type
_entity_poly.pdbx_seq_one_letter_code
_entity_poly.pdbx_strand_id
1 'polypeptide(L)'
;MFYALERFRATFFGDIAFRSNTTDQSLGLWAYVLYLAVVRHSMEIREATSSDTDAIRSIARDSLSSTYTTFLAEETIDAAIEQWYGDSLTEELEDDRALFLVVERDGEVAGFSQSEVVGQQSKTGHLLWLHIHPDHRGDATGVRLLVRTREALLKQGADAVRCFVLADNEGGNEFYRAHGFERAGQREVEIGSETFTENVYVESGLEGDDEWGAIDEVSVDGETVYVSYGEAARGTRSPFYTAYKSADRHDRYAWFCGNCDSIDNAMDAMGRIECNSCGNRRKATRWDASYL
;
A
#
# COMPACT_ATOMS: atom_id res chain seq x y z
N MET A 1 10.67 -27.55 9.76
CA MET A 1 9.86 -26.49 10.40
C MET A 1 9.95 -26.54 11.94
N PHE A 2 11.12 -26.84 12.52
CA PHE A 2 11.35 -26.83 13.99
C PHE A 2 12.74 -26.27 14.37
N TYR A 3 13.59 -25.93 13.39
CA TYR A 3 14.98 -25.50 13.60
C TYR A 3 15.21 -23.99 13.39
N ALA A 4 14.24 -23.25 12.86
CA ALA A 4 14.34 -21.80 12.67
C ALA A 4 13.91 -20.99 13.92
N LEU A 5 13.23 -21.63 14.88
CA LEU A 5 12.68 -20.98 16.08
C LEU A 5 13.71 -20.74 17.21
N GLU A 6 14.90 -21.36 17.17
CA GLU A 6 15.90 -21.17 18.24
C GLU A 6 16.81 -19.96 18.03
N ARG A 7 16.88 -19.38 16.82
CA ARG A 7 17.81 -18.29 16.52
C ARG A 7 17.30 -16.89 16.89
N PHE A 8 15.98 -16.71 17.05
CA PHE A 8 15.40 -15.43 17.48
C PHE A 8 15.46 -15.21 19.00
N ARG A 9 15.85 -16.22 19.77
CA ARG A 9 15.89 -16.17 21.24
C ARG A 9 17.13 -15.47 21.82
N ALA A 10 18.11 -15.11 21.00
CA ALA A 10 19.44 -14.73 21.50
C ALA A 10 19.82 -13.24 21.41
N THR A 11 19.01 -12.37 20.77
CA THR A 11 19.48 -11.01 20.45
C THR A 11 18.80 -9.87 21.22
N PHE A 12 17.72 -10.12 21.98
CA PHE A 12 16.95 -9.04 22.62
C PHE A 12 16.80 -9.12 24.15
N PHE A 13 17.35 -10.13 24.82
CA PHE A 13 17.40 -10.18 26.28
C PHE A 13 18.85 -10.00 26.77
N GLY A 14 19.27 -8.73 26.86
CA GLY A 14 20.35 -8.34 27.74
C GLY A 14 19.90 -8.44 29.19
N ASP A 15 20.50 -9.37 29.93
CA ASP A 15 20.60 -9.47 31.39
C ASP A 15 19.45 -8.92 32.24
N ILE A 16 18.33 -9.64 32.27
CA ILE A 16 17.48 -9.70 33.48
C ILE A 16 17.50 -11.13 33.98
N ALA A 17 18.33 -11.39 34.99
CA ALA A 17 18.40 -12.67 35.68
C ALA A 17 17.12 -12.91 36.50
N PHE A 18 16.06 -13.41 35.86
CA PHE A 18 14.90 -13.94 36.55
C PHE A 18 15.17 -15.42 36.88
N ARG A 19 15.66 -15.69 38.10
CA ARG A 19 15.60 -17.04 38.68
C ARG A 19 14.15 -17.32 39.08
N SER A 20 13.37 -17.92 38.20
CA SER A 20 12.12 -18.59 38.57
C SER A 20 12.09 -19.99 37.96
N ASN A 21 12.22 -20.98 38.84
CA ASN A 21 12.11 -22.39 38.53
C ASN A 21 10.62 -22.72 38.42
N THR A 22 10.02 -22.56 37.24
CA THR A 22 8.64 -23.01 36.98
C THR A 22 8.46 -23.26 35.49
N THR A 23 8.26 -24.53 35.16
CA THR A 23 7.92 -25.03 33.83
C THR A 23 6.46 -24.69 33.53
N ASP A 24 6.15 -23.42 33.25
CA ASP A 24 4.79 -23.02 32.91
C ASP A 24 4.73 -22.46 31.49
N GLN A 25 4.46 -23.36 30.53
CA GLN A 25 4.24 -23.01 29.13
C GLN A 25 3.00 -22.11 28.94
N SER A 26 2.09 -22.02 29.93
CA SER A 26 0.89 -21.20 29.83
C SER A 26 1.20 -19.70 29.91
N LEU A 27 2.19 -19.28 30.71
CA LEU A 27 2.61 -17.87 30.81
C LEU A 27 3.18 -17.32 29.50
N GLY A 28 3.83 -18.18 28.69
CA GLY A 28 4.29 -17.81 27.35
C GLY A 28 3.16 -17.60 26.36
N LEU A 29 2.10 -18.42 26.42
CA LEU A 29 0.90 -18.24 25.60
C LEU A 29 0.13 -16.97 25.99
N TRP A 30 -0.04 -16.70 27.29
CA TRP A 30 -0.73 -15.50 27.75
C TRP A 30 0.06 -14.23 27.43
N ALA A 31 1.39 -14.23 27.55
CA ALA A 31 2.23 -13.12 27.12
C ALA A 31 2.21 -12.92 25.60
N TYR A 32 2.11 -14.00 24.80
CA TYR A 32 1.96 -13.92 23.34
C TYR A 32 0.57 -13.44 22.92
N VAL A 33 -0.50 -13.87 23.60
CA VAL A 33 -1.87 -13.37 23.39
C VAL A 33 -2.00 -11.91 23.81
N LEU A 34 -1.37 -11.50 24.93
CA LEU A 34 -1.27 -10.09 25.33
C LEU A 34 -0.37 -9.28 24.39
N TYR A 35 0.71 -9.87 23.86
CA TYR A 35 1.55 -9.25 22.83
C TYR A 35 0.73 -9.02 21.56
N LEU A 36 0.02 -10.03 21.04
CA LEU A 36 -0.91 -9.87 19.90
C LEU A 36 -2.03 -8.86 20.19
N ALA A 37 -2.51 -8.77 21.44
CA ALA A 37 -3.51 -7.77 21.84
C ALA A 37 -2.94 -6.35 22.04
N VAL A 38 -1.61 -6.18 22.10
CA VAL A 38 -0.91 -4.91 22.31
C VAL A 38 -0.08 -4.48 21.08
N VAL A 39 0.22 -5.39 20.15
CA VAL A 39 0.76 -5.08 18.83
C VAL A 39 -0.30 -4.24 18.12
N ARG A 40 -0.08 -2.94 18.14
CA ARG A 40 -0.83 -2.01 17.32
C ARG A 40 -0.41 -2.30 15.89
N HIS A 41 -1.24 -3.03 15.15
CA HIS A 41 -1.09 -3.05 13.71
C HIS A 41 -1.21 -1.60 13.22
N SER A 42 -0.11 -1.09 12.67
CA SER A 42 -0.01 0.29 12.22
C SER A 42 0.47 0.29 10.79
N MET A 43 -0.38 0.82 9.91
CA MET A 43 -0.03 1.07 8.52
C MET A 43 0.08 2.58 8.26
N GLU A 44 1.24 2.98 7.76
CA GLU A 44 1.56 4.34 7.33
C GLU A 44 1.99 4.33 5.86
N ILE A 45 1.59 5.37 5.12
CA ILE A 45 2.09 5.61 3.75
C ILE A 45 2.74 6.98 3.78
N ARG A 46 4.03 7.02 3.44
CA ARG A 46 4.87 8.22 3.47
C ARG A 46 5.74 8.31 2.22
N GLU A 47 6.27 9.50 1.95
CA GLU A 47 7.33 9.66 0.95
C GLU A 47 8.56 8.86 1.39
N ALA A 48 9.20 8.20 0.42
CA ALA A 48 10.42 7.46 0.64
C ALA A 48 11.58 8.42 0.90
N THR A 49 12.58 7.93 1.62
CA THR A 49 13.83 8.64 1.90
C THR A 49 15.01 7.77 1.51
N SER A 50 16.22 8.33 1.48
CA SER A 50 17.44 7.57 1.17
C SER A 50 17.73 6.42 2.16
N SER A 51 17.11 6.38 3.34
CA SER A 51 17.19 5.21 4.23
C SER A 51 16.32 4.02 3.80
N ASP A 52 15.38 4.22 2.87
CA ASP A 52 14.49 3.18 2.36
C ASP A 52 15.08 2.43 1.14
N THR A 53 16.22 2.87 0.61
CA THR A 53 16.88 2.32 -0.60
C THR A 53 17.02 0.79 -0.56
N ASP A 54 17.57 0.25 0.54
CA ASP A 54 17.77 -1.21 0.68
C ASP A 54 16.44 -1.97 0.69
N ALA A 55 15.42 -1.42 1.35
CA ALA A 55 14.09 -2.02 1.41
C ALA A 55 13.40 -1.99 0.04
N ILE A 56 13.44 -0.86 -0.67
CA ILE A 56 12.91 -0.72 -2.03
C ILE A 56 13.56 -1.75 -2.97
N ARG A 57 14.90 -1.85 -2.93
CA ARG A 57 15.66 -2.81 -3.76
C ARG A 57 15.27 -4.26 -3.46
N SER A 58 15.17 -4.63 -2.17
CA SER A 58 14.74 -5.98 -1.77
C SER A 58 13.33 -6.28 -2.26
N ILE A 59 12.37 -5.38 -1.98
CA ILE A 59 10.96 -5.56 -2.34
C ILE A 59 10.79 -5.67 -3.86
N ALA A 60 11.49 -4.85 -4.64
CA ALA A 60 11.47 -4.94 -6.09
C ALA A 60 11.92 -6.33 -6.56
N ARG A 61 13.06 -6.81 -6.03
CA ARG A 61 13.63 -8.12 -6.35
C ARG A 61 12.68 -9.27 -5.97
N ASP A 62 12.17 -9.25 -4.76
CA ASP A 62 11.29 -10.31 -4.22
C ASP A 62 9.94 -10.32 -4.95
N SER A 63 9.38 -9.12 -5.23
CA SER A 63 8.16 -8.99 -6.00
C SER A 63 8.32 -9.50 -7.42
N LEU A 64 9.41 -9.12 -8.12
CA LEU A 64 9.68 -9.58 -9.48
C LEU A 64 9.89 -11.10 -9.51
N SER A 65 10.70 -11.63 -8.60
CA SER A 65 10.98 -13.06 -8.49
C SER A 65 9.73 -13.89 -8.13
N SER A 66 8.75 -13.32 -7.44
CA SER A 66 7.50 -14.03 -7.14
C SER A 66 6.53 -14.10 -8.31
N THR A 67 6.46 -13.05 -9.14
CA THR A 67 5.37 -12.84 -10.11
C THR A 67 5.81 -13.10 -11.55
N TYR A 68 7.09 -12.87 -11.87
CA TYR A 68 7.56 -12.80 -13.25
C TYR A 68 8.44 -13.97 -13.67
N THR A 69 8.75 -14.92 -12.77
CA THR A 69 9.62 -16.09 -13.06
C THR A 69 9.13 -16.99 -14.18
N THR A 70 7.88 -16.86 -14.61
CA THR A 70 7.34 -17.62 -15.74
C THR A 70 7.84 -17.08 -17.09
N PHE A 71 8.24 -15.80 -17.16
CA PHE A 71 8.64 -15.15 -18.41
C PHE A 71 9.86 -14.21 -18.31
N LEU A 72 10.37 -13.93 -17.12
CA LEU A 72 11.66 -13.28 -16.89
C LEU A 72 12.66 -14.26 -16.28
N ALA A 73 13.83 -14.38 -16.90
CA ALA A 73 14.95 -15.14 -16.33
C ALA A 73 15.52 -14.40 -15.09
N GLU A 74 16.15 -15.14 -14.18
CA GLU A 74 16.78 -14.57 -12.99
C GLU A 74 17.84 -13.49 -13.36
N GLU A 75 18.62 -13.74 -14.40
CA GLU A 75 19.58 -12.77 -14.95
C GLU A 75 18.92 -11.48 -15.45
N THR A 76 17.74 -11.59 -16.08
CA THR A 76 16.96 -10.43 -16.53
C THR A 76 16.40 -9.64 -15.35
N ILE A 77 15.96 -10.32 -14.29
CA ILE A 77 15.51 -9.67 -13.04
C ILE A 77 16.68 -8.94 -12.38
N ASP A 78 17.86 -9.56 -12.29
CA ASP A 78 19.05 -8.94 -11.71
C ASP A 78 19.47 -7.69 -12.48
N ALA A 79 19.49 -7.77 -13.80
CA ALA A 79 19.77 -6.64 -14.66
C ALA A 79 18.74 -5.51 -14.48
N ALA A 80 17.45 -5.85 -14.36
CA ALA A 80 16.37 -4.88 -14.13
C ALA A 80 16.55 -4.15 -12.79
N ILE A 81 16.84 -4.89 -11.72
CA ILE A 81 17.06 -4.33 -10.38
C ILE A 81 18.27 -3.40 -10.37
N GLU A 82 19.37 -3.80 -11.00
CA GLU A 82 20.56 -2.94 -11.10
C GLU A 82 20.29 -1.70 -11.96
N GLN A 83 19.57 -1.85 -13.07
CA GLN A 83 19.24 -0.74 -13.97
C GLN A 83 18.30 0.29 -13.33
N TRP A 84 17.30 -0.14 -12.56
CA TRP A 84 16.26 0.74 -12.02
C TRP A 84 16.50 1.16 -10.57
N TYR A 85 17.07 0.27 -9.76
CA TYR A 85 17.22 0.43 -8.31
C TYR A 85 18.67 0.24 -7.85
N GLY A 86 19.63 0.36 -8.78
CA GLY A 86 21.07 0.32 -8.54
C GLY A 86 21.59 1.55 -7.79
N ASP A 87 22.84 1.92 -8.04
CA ASP A 87 23.52 2.97 -7.26
C ASP A 87 22.89 4.37 -7.39
N SER A 88 22.16 4.64 -8.47
CA SER A 88 21.49 5.92 -8.71
C SER A 88 20.20 6.13 -7.91
N LEU A 89 19.64 5.08 -7.29
CA LEU A 89 18.35 5.19 -6.59
C LEU A 89 18.37 6.25 -5.48
N THR A 90 19.49 6.39 -4.77
CA THR A 90 19.62 7.39 -3.71
C THR A 90 19.47 8.82 -4.25
N GLU A 91 20.09 9.10 -5.40
CA GLU A 91 19.98 10.42 -6.05
C GLU A 91 18.57 10.66 -6.59
N GLU A 92 17.91 9.62 -7.10
CA GLU A 92 16.53 9.71 -7.59
C GLU A 92 15.53 9.97 -6.47
N LEU A 93 15.71 9.37 -5.29
CA LEU A 93 14.88 9.63 -4.11
C LEU A 93 15.01 11.08 -3.60
N GLU A 94 16.08 11.78 -3.96
CA GLU A 94 16.32 13.18 -3.63
C GLU A 94 15.89 14.15 -4.75
N ASP A 95 15.41 13.64 -5.90
CA ASP A 95 14.94 14.45 -7.03
C ASP A 95 13.45 14.79 -6.89
N ASP A 96 13.12 16.08 -6.82
CA ASP A 96 11.75 16.60 -6.72
C ASP A 96 10.81 16.17 -7.87
N ARG A 97 11.36 15.67 -8.99
CA ARG A 97 10.58 15.18 -10.15
C ARG A 97 10.10 13.74 -9.96
N ALA A 98 10.79 12.95 -9.14
CA ALA A 98 10.42 11.59 -8.84
C ALA A 98 9.56 11.55 -7.57
N LEU A 99 8.50 10.75 -7.60
CA LEU A 99 7.63 10.54 -6.46
C LEU A 99 7.67 9.06 -6.07
N PHE A 100 8.37 8.80 -4.97
CA PHE A 100 8.39 7.50 -4.31
C PHE A 100 7.56 7.54 -3.04
N LEU A 101 6.57 6.66 -2.95
CA LEU A 101 5.85 6.40 -1.69
C LEU A 101 6.20 5.00 -1.20
N VAL A 102 6.43 4.87 0.10
CA VAL A 102 6.53 3.57 0.78
C VAL A 102 5.33 3.35 1.67
N VAL A 103 4.91 2.10 1.77
CA VAL A 103 3.97 1.65 2.80
C VAL A 103 4.75 0.93 3.88
N GLU A 104 4.67 1.45 5.10
CA GLU A 104 5.23 0.84 6.29
C GLU A 104 4.11 0.14 7.06
N ARG A 105 4.33 -1.13 7.42
CA ARG A 105 3.41 -1.92 8.24
C ARG A 105 4.21 -2.52 9.38
N ASP A 106 3.77 -2.24 10.61
CA ASP A 106 4.37 -2.77 11.83
C ASP A 106 5.88 -2.45 11.98
N GLY A 107 6.30 -1.31 11.42
CA GLY A 107 7.68 -0.82 11.45
C GLY A 107 8.57 -1.32 10.32
N GLU A 108 8.02 -2.09 9.38
CA GLU A 108 8.74 -2.63 8.22
C GLU A 108 8.13 -2.11 6.91
N VAL A 109 8.98 -1.81 5.93
CA VAL A 109 8.49 -1.40 4.60
C VAL A 109 7.91 -2.62 3.90
N ALA A 110 6.60 -2.58 3.64
CA ALA A 110 5.83 -3.67 3.04
C ALA A 110 5.67 -3.52 1.52
N GLY A 111 5.95 -2.35 0.96
CA GLY A 111 5.78 -2.05 -0.44
C GLY A 111 6.18 -0.61 -0.80
N PHE A 112 6.28 -0.34 -2.09
CA PHE A 112 6.56 1.00 -2.61
C PHE A 112 5.90 1.24 -3.97
N SER A 113 5.74 2.51 -4.32
CA SER A 113 5.35 2.95 -5.65
C SER A 113 6.34 3.99 -6.16
N GLN A 114 6.67 3.93 -7.45
CA GLN A 114 7.46 4.93 -8.16
C GLN A 114 6.59 5.60 -9.21
N SER A 115 6.62 6.92 -9.23
CA SER A 115 5.78 7.73 -10.11
C SER A 115 6.42 9.06 -10.46
N GLU A 116 5.89 9.72 -11.48
CA GLU A 116 6.37 11.03 -11.95
C GLU A 116 5.21 11.85 -12.52
N VAL A 117 5.38 13.17 -12.60
CA VAL A 117 4.45 14.04 -13.34
C VAL A 117 5.12 14.53 -14.62
N VAL A 118 4.55 14.17 -15.77
CA VAL A 118 5.06 14.54 -17.08
C VAL A 118 4.17 15.56 -17.77
N GLY A 119 4.72 16.30 -18.74
CA GLY A 119 4.01 17.31 -19.50
C GLY A 119 4.11 18.71 -18.90
N GLN A 120 3.96 19.73 -19.76
CA GLN A 120 4.09 21.14 -19.35
C GLN A 120 2.74 21.86 -19.25
N GLN A 121 1.87 21.70 -20.26
CA GLN A 121 0.57 22.37 -20.32
C GLN A 121 -0.59 21.50 -19.84
N SER A 122 -0.56 20.21 -20.18
CA SER A 122 -1.46 19.19 -19.63
C SER A 122 -0.57 18.15 -18.96
N LYS A 123 -0.65 18.09 -17.64
CA LYS A 123 0.22 17.25 -16.84
C LYS A 123 -0.43 15.88 -16.67
N THR A 124 0.32 14.81 -16.88
CA THR A 124 -0.13 13.44 -16.63
C THR A 124 0.74 12.82 -15.55
N GLY A 125 0.09 12.26 -14.53
CA GLY A 125 0.77 11.46 -13.52
C GLY A 125 1.02 10.07 -14.06
N HIS A 126 2.27 9.63 -14.08
CA HIS A 126 2.66 8.29 -14.48
C HIS A 126 2.97 7.48 -13.23
N LEU A 127 2.17 6.45 -12.95
CA LEU A 127 2.53 5.40 -12.00
C LEU A 127 3.33 4.34 -12.76
N LEU A 128 4.66 4.39 -12.59
CA LEU A 128 5.63 3.56 -13.30
C LEU A 128 5.67 2.15 -12.70
N TRP A 129 5.82 2.08 -11.37
CA TRP A 129 5.91 0.82 -10.64
C TRP A 129 5.11 0.86 -9.34
N LEU A 130 4.50 -0.27 -9.00
CA LEU A 130 3.86 -0.50 -7.70
C LEU A 130 4.18 -1.92 -7.26
N HIS A 131 5.00 -2.05 -6.23
CA HIS A 131 5.45 -3.33 -5.70
C HIS A 131 4.99 -3.50 -4.26
N ILE A 132 4.36 -4.63 -3.98
CA ILE A 132 4.09 -5.10 -2.62
C ILE A 132 4.91 -6.37 -2.41
N HIS A 133 5.64 -6.41 -1.30
CA HIS A 133 6.39 -7.59 -0.89
C HIS A 133 5.45 -8.80 -0.84
N PRO A 134 5.84 -9.99 -1.34
CA PRO A 134 4.95 -11.15 -1.43
C PRO A 134 4.23 -11.49 -0.13
N ASP A 135 4.91 -11.38 1.02
CA ASP A 135 4.35 -11.68 2.35
C ASP A 135 3.33 -10.64 2.86
N HIS A 136 3.17 -9.52 2.15
CA HIS A 136 2.26 -8.43 2.52
C HIS A 136 1.13 -8.21 1.49
N ARG A 137 0.94 -9.14 0.55
CA ARG A 137 -0.14 -9.12 -0.44
C ARG A 137 -1.44 -9.67 0.15
N GLY A 138 -2.58 -9.26 -0.41
CA GLY A 138 -3.91 -9.77 -0.03
C GLY A 138 -4.65 -8.97 1.04
N ASP A 139 -4.01 -8.00 1.68
CA ASP A 139 -4.60 -7.19 2.77
C ASP A 139 -4.91 -5.75 2.35
N ALA A 140 -5.31 -5.55 1.08
CA ALA A 140 -5.55 -4.23 0.48
C ALA A 140 -4.35 -3.24 0.52
N THR A 141 -3.15 -3.68 0.91
CA THR A 141 -1.93 -2.87 0.92
C THR A 141 -1.69 -2.20 -0.44
N GLY A 142 -1.87 -2.96 -1.53
CA GLY A 142 -1.66 -2.51 -2.90
C GLY A 142 -2.62 -1.39 -3.32
N VAL A 143 -3.94 -1.57 -3.12
CA VAL A 143 -4.92 -0.55 -3.48
C VAL A 143 -4.75 0.71 -2.65
N ARG A 144 -4.42 0.58 -1.36
CA ARG A 144 -4.20 1.74 -0.49
C ARG A 144 -2.99 2.55 -0.94
N LEU A 145 -1.92 1.87 -1.36
CA LEU A 145 -0.77 2.53 -1.96
C LEU A 145 -1.14 3.21 -3.28
N LEU A 146 -1.83 2.52 -4.19
CA LEU A 146 -2.33 3.06 -5.46
C LEU A 146 -3.15 4.36 -5.26
N VAL A 147 -4.09 4.33 -4.33
CA VAL A 147 -4.93 5.49 -3.97
C VAL A 147 -4.08 6.67 -3.52
N ARG A 148 -3.11 6.43 -2.64
CA ARG A 148 -2.25 7.52 -2.14
C ARG A 148 -1.30 8.06 -3.19
N THR A 149 -0.79 7.20 -4.06
CA THR A 149 0.04 7.65 -5.19
C THR A 149 -0.77 8.50 -6.15
N ARG A 150 -2.00 8.08 -6.47
CA ARG A 150 -2.94 8.89 -7.26
C ARG A 150 -3.21 10.25 -6.61
N GLU A 151 -3.56 10.30 -5.33
CA GLU A 151 -3.80 11.56 -4.59
C GLU A 151 -2.58 12.49 -4.64
N ALA A 152 -1.37 11.94 -4.47
CA ALA A 152 -0.13 12.68 -4.51
C ALA A 152 0.16 13.24 -5.91
N LEU A 153 -0.04 12.46 -6.97
CA LEU A 153 0.10 12.91 -8.36
C LEU A 153 -0.87 14.05 -8.70
N LEU A 154 -2.15 13.92 -8.32
CA LEU A 154 -3.14 14.98 -8.52
C LEU A 154 -2.76 16.26 -7.76
N LYS A 155 -2.24 16.12 -6.53
CA LYS A 155 -1.76 17.26 -5.72
C LYS A 155 -0.55 17.96 -6.36
N GLN A 156 0.30 17.22 -7.08
CA GLN A 156 1.40 17.79 -7.89
C GLN A 156 0.93 18.42 -9.21
N GLY A 157 -0.39 18.39 -9.47
CA GLY A 157 -1.04 19.06 -10.58
C GLY A 157 -1.21 18.20 -11.82
N ALA A 158 -1.15 16.86 -11.71
CA ALA A 158 -1.59 15.98 -12.78
C ALA A 158 -3.10 16.12 -13.04
N ASP A 159 -3.49 16.19 -14.31
CA ASP A 159 -4.88 16.25 -14.75
C ASP A 159 -5.50 14.84 -14.87
N ALA A 160 -4.65 13.83 -15.06
CA ALA A 160 -5.03 12.42 -15.19
C ALA A 160 -3.89 11.52 -14.76
N VAL A 161 -4.19 10.28 -14.37
CA VAL A 161 -3.19 9.25 -14.04
C VAL A 161 -3.15 8.15 -15.12
N ARG A 162 -1.94 7.73 -15.47
CA ARG A 162 -1.65 6.54 -16.26
C ARG A 162 -0.86 5.54 -15.45
N CYS A 163 -1.20 4.27 -15.59
CA CYS A 163 -0.48 3.18 -14.93
C CYS A 163 0.10 2.23 -15.99
N PHE A 164 1.28 1.68 -15.69
CA PHE A 164 1.98 0.77 -16.57
C PHE A 164 2.14 -0.60 -15.90
N VAL A 165 2.03 -1.67 -16.71
CA VAL A 165 2.21 -3.04 -16.26
C VAL A 165 2.62 -3.91 -17.44
N LEU A 166 3.57 -4.84 -17.24
CA LEU A 166 3.93 -5.80 -18.28
C LEU A 166 2.69 -6.59 -18.74
N ALA A 167 2.55 -6.80 -20.05
CA ALA A 167 1.40 -7.45 -20.64
C ALA A 167 1.18 -8.88 -20.11
N ASP A 168 2.27 -9.58 -19.81
CA ASP A 168 2.25 -10.95 -19.29
C ASP A 168 2.03 -11.03 -17.77
N ASN A 169 2.01 -9.89 -17.06
CA ASN A 169 1.63 -9.87 -15.65
C ASN A 169 0.10 -9.84 -15.49
N GLU A 170 -0.54 -11.00 -15.61
CA GLU A 170 -2.00 -11.15 -15.49
C GLU A 170 -2.54 -10.55 -14.18
N GLY A 171 -1.86 -10.78 -13.06
CA GLY A 171 -2.27 -10.28 -11.74
C GLY A 171 -2.25 -8.76 -11.64
N GLY A 172 -1.23 -8.11 -12.17
CA GLY A 172 -1.15 -6.63 -12.22
C GLY A 172 -2.16 -6.03 -13.20
N ASN A 173 -2.45 -6.70 -14.31
CA ASN A 173 -3.50 -6.30 -15.24
C ASN A 173 -4.89 -6.41 -14.63
N GLU A 174 -5.18 -7.49 -13.89
CA GLU A 174 -6.42 -7.62 -13.13
C GLU A 174 -6.52 -6.57 -12.04
N PHE A 175 -5.43 -6.31 -11.31
CA PHE A 175 -5.36 -5.30 -10.28
C PHE A 175 -5.81 -3.92 -10.80
N TYR A 176 -5.28 -3.43 -11.93
CA TYR A 176 -5.73 -2.15 -12.47
C TYR A 176 -7.19 -2.17 -12.94
N ARG A 177 -7.65 -3.25 -13.58
CA ARG A 177 -9.06 -3.37 -14.01
C ARG A 177 -10.04 -3.37 -12.84
N ALA A 178 -9.71 -4.06 -11.75
CA ALA A 178 -10.53 -4.12 -10.55
C ALA A 178 -10.60 -2.75 -9.81
N HIS A 179 -9.60 -1.89 -10.00
CA HIS A 179 -9.47 -0.63 -9.26
C HIS A 179 -9.76 0.62 -10.10
N GLY A 180 -10.72 0.52 -11.02
CA GLY A 180 -11.23 1.68 -11.76
C GLY A 180 -10.30 2.18 -12.85
N PHE A 181 -9.54 1.29 -13.49
CA PHE A 181 -8.80 1.61 -14.70
C PHE A 181 -9.25 0.75 -15.89
N GLU A 182 -9.11 1.31 -17.08
CA GLU A 182 -9.28 0.61 -18.35
C GLU A 182 -8.00 0.67 -19.18
N ARG A 183 -7.76 -0.36 -19.99
CA ARG A 183 -6.59 -0.42 -20.86
C ARG A 183 -6.81 0.49 -22.07
N ALA A 184 -5.99 1.53 -22.19
CA ALA A 184 -6.04 2.51 -23.28
C ALA A 184 -5.01 2.24 -24.39
N GLY A 185 -3.99 1.41 -24.13
CA GLY A 185 -2.97 1.14 -25.13
C GLY A 185 -1.85 0.23 -24.65
N GLN A 186 -0.76 0.23 -25.42
CA GLN A 186 0.46 -0.50 -25.13
C GLN A 186 1.67 0.35 -25.48
N ARG A 187 2.80 0.07 -24.82
CA ARG A 187 4.12 0.60 -25.17
C ARG A 187 5.17 -0.50 -25.02
N GLU A 188 6.35 -0.27 -25.58
CA GLU A 188 7.50 -1.14 -25.36
C GLU A 188 8.38 -0.58 -24.24
N VAL A 189 8.97 -1.48 -23.45
CA VAL A 189 9.97 -1.16 -22.43
C VAL A 189 11.16 -2.10 -22.60
N GLU A 190 12.37 -1.57 -22.44
CA GLU A 190 13.60 -2.36 -22.47
C GLU A 190 14.01 -2.72 -21.05
N ILE A 191 14.22 -4.02 -20.79
CA ILE A 191 14.66 -4.55 -19.51
C ILE A 191 15.90 -5.41 -19.78
N GLY A 192 17.08 -4.95 -19.35
CA GLY A 192 18.34 -5.59 -19.73
C GLY A 192 18.54 -5.52 -21.24
N SER A 193 18.72 -6.67 -21.91
CA SER A 193 18.87 -6.77 -23.36
C SER A 193 17.59 -7.20 -24.09
N GLU A 194 16.46 -7.25 -23.39
CA GLU A 194 15.19 -7.74 -23.91
C GLU A 194 14.13 -6.62 -23.95
N THR A 195 13.22 -6.70 -24.92
CA THR A 195 12.10 -5.76 -25.07
C THR A 195 10.81 -6.44 -24.65
N PHE A 196 10.06 -5.79 -23.77
CA PHE A 196 8.77 -6.26 -23.26
C PHE A 196 7.65 -5.29 -23.63
N THR A 197 6.43 -5.81 -23.69
CA THR A 197 5.23 -4.99 -23.88
C THR A 197 4.65 -4.60 -22.52
N GLU A 198 4.39 -3.32 -22.32
CA GLU A 198 3.59 -2.80 -21.23
C GLU A 198 2.19 -2.42 -21.71
N ASN A 199 1.17 -2.82 -20.96
CA ASN A 199 -0.16 -2.26 -21.10
C ASN A 199 -0.22 -0.91 -20.40
N VAL A 200 -0.88 0.05 -21.05
CA VAL A 200 -1.16 1.39 -20.52
C VAL A 200 -2.60 1.44 -20.04
N TYR A 201 -2.77 1.72 -18.76
CA TYR A 201 -4.07 1.88 -18.12
C TYR A 201 -4.35 3.36 -17.84
N VAL A 202 -5.60 3.77 -18.04
CA VAL A 202 -6.13 5.10 -17.69
C VAL A 202 -7.32 4.93 -16.77
N GLU A 203 -7.60 5.94 -15.96
CA GLU A 203 -8.76 5.94 -15.07
C GLU A 203 -10.06 5.81 -15.89
N SER A 204 -10.94 4.89 -15.49
CA SER A 204 -12.26 4.69 -16.10
C SER A 204 -13.35 5.37 -15.26
N GLY A 205 -14.45 5.78 -15.91
CA GLY A 205 -15.63 6.26 -15.21
C GLY A 205 -15.51 7.61 -14.50
N LEU A 206 -14.60 8.50 -14.94
CA LEU A 206 -14.47 9.87 -14.41
C LEU A 206 -15.57 10.84 -14.92
N GLU A 207 -16.55 10.37 -15.71
CA GLU A 207 -17.62 11.20 -16.26
C GLU A 207 -18.84 11.24 -15.32
N GLY A 208 -18.94 12.28 -14.48
CA GLY A 208 -20.08 12.52 -13.56
C GLY A 208 -19.65 12.88 -12.14
N ASP A 209 -20.59 12.89 -11.19
CA ASP A 209 -20.30 12.88 -9.74
C ASP A 209 -19.75 11.50 -9.28
N ASP A 210 -19.44 10.60 -10.21
CA ASP A 210 -18.98 9.24 -9.93
C ASP A 210 -17.56 9.23 -9.36
N GLU A 211 -17.48 8.83 -8.10
CA GLU A 211 -16.26 8.71 -7.31
C GLU A 211 -15.44 7.50 -7.77
N TRP A 212 -14.12 7.69 -7.90
CA TRP A 212 -13.17 6.70 -8.43
C TRP A 212 -13.33 5.31 -7.78
N GLY A 213 -13.52 4.28 -8.61
CA GLY A 213 -14.01 2.95 -8.22
C GLY A 213 -13.01 2.00 -7.57
N ALA A 214 -12.07 2.50 -6.76
CA ALA A 214 -11.12 1.65 -6.03
C ALA A 214 -11.81 0.95 -4.84
N ILE A 215 -12.46 -0.19 -5.09
CA ILE A 215 -13.23 -0.96 -4.09
C ILE A 215 -12.64 -2.36 -3.94
N ASP A 216 -12.40 -2.80 -2.70
CA ASP A 216 -12.12 -4.22 -2.40
C ASP A 216 -13.19 -4.85 -1.51
N GLU A 217 -13.37 -6.15 -1.68
CA GLU A 217 -14.05 -7.01 -0.72
C GLU A 217 -13.08 -7.39 0.41
N VAL A 218 -13.43 -7.05 1.65
CA VAL A 218 -12.61 -7.27 2.83
C VAL A 218 -13.41 -8.04 3.88
N SER A 219 -12.81 -9.06 4.48
CA SER A 219 -13.40 -9.80 5.61
C SER A 219 -12.89 -9.24 6.93
N VAL A 220 -13.75 -8.60 7.71
CA VAL A 220 -13.41 -8.03 9.04
C VAL A 220 -14.30 -8.68 10.10
N ASP A 221 -13.69 -9.28 11.12
CA ASP A 221 -14.40 -9.96 12.23
C ASP A 221 -15.44 -11.01 11.79
N GLY A 222 -15.22 -11.64 10.63
CA GLY A 222 -16.12 -12.63 10.03
C GLY A 222 -17.28 -12.04 9.22
N GLU A 223 -17.30 -10.72 9.03
CA GLU A 223 -18.23 -10.00 8.16
C GLU A 223 -17.52 -9.58 6.86
N THR A 224 -18.16 -9.84 5.72
CA THR A 224 -17.70 -9.31 4.44
C THR A 224 -18.22 -7.89 4.25
N VAL A 225 -17.31 -6.95 4.01
CA VAL A 225 -17.61 -5.55 3.71
C VAL A 225 -16.90 -5.11 2.44
N TYR A 226 -17.46 -4.12 1.74
CA TYR A 226 -16.89 -3.58 0.51
C TYR A 226 -16.31 -2.19 0.80
N VAL A 227 -14.99 -2.06 0.81
CA VAL A 227 -14.29 -0.83 1.22
C VAL A 227 -13.97 0.02 0.00
N SER A 228 -14.52 1.22 -0.06
CA SER A 228 -14.22 2.23 -1.08
C SER A 228 -13.00 3.03 -0.65
N TYR A 229 -11.84 2.74 -1.23
CA TYR A 229 -10.61 3.46 -0.93
C TYR A 229 -10.53 4.83 -1.60
N GLY A 230 -11.31 5.05 -2.67
CA GLY A 230 -11.49 6.38 -3.26
C GLY A 230 -12.18 7.37 -2.32
N GLU A 231 -13.04 6.88 -1.43
CA GLU A 231 -13.78 7.65 -0.42
C GLU A 231 -12.98 7.85 0.87
N ALA A 232 -11.78 8.44 0.76
CA ALA A 232 -10.89 8.62 1.89
C ALA A 232 -11.24 9.88 2.72
N ALA A 233 -11.64 9.68 3.98
CA ALA A 233 -11.71 10.74 4.97
C ALA A 233 -10.38 10.85 5.74
N ARG A 234 -9.85 12.07 5.87
CA ARG A 234 -8.59 12.31 6.61
C ARG A 234 -8.70 11.86 8.08
N GLY A 235 -7.68 11.15 8.56
CA GLY A 235 -7.53 10.80 9.97
C GLY A 235 -6.34 11.48 10.66
N THR A 236 -6.17 11.20 11.95
CA THR A 236 -5.01 11.65 12.74
C THR A 236 -3.78 10.79 12.54
N ARG A 237 -3.95 9.50 12.23
CA ARG A 237 -2.87 8.56 11.88
C ARG A 237 -2.93 8.15 10.43
N SER A 238 -4.06 7.56 10.03
CA SER A 238 -4.32 7.12 8.66
C SER A 238 -5.76 7.47 8.26
N PRO A 239 -6.13 7.50 6.97
CA PRO A 239 -7.49 7.76 6.55
C PRO A 239 -8.48 6.74 7.10
N PHE A 240 -9.72 7.18 7.16
CA PHE A 240 -10.88 6.30 7.23
C PHE A 240 -11.46 6.16 5.83
N TYR A 241 -11.88 4.97 5.48
CA TYR A 241 -12.51 4.67 4.19
C TYR A 241 -13.97 4.29 4.42
N THR A 242 -14.84 4.59 3.46
CA THR A 242 -16.23 4.16 3.56
C THR A 242 -16.32 2.65 3.30
N ALA A 243 -17.02 1.92 4.18
CA ALA A 243 -17.33 0.51 3.97
C ALA A 243 -18.84 0.33 3.71
N TYR A 244 -19.16 -0.53 2.75
CA TYR A 244 -20.51 -0.81 2.27
C TYR A 244 -20.90 -2.28 2.50
N LYS A 245 -22.20 -2.57 2.53
CA LYS A 245 -22.71 -3.95 2.62
C LYS A 245 -22.59 -4.74 1.31
N SER A 246 -22.47 -4.04 0.20
CA SER A 246 -22.45 -4.60 -1.15
C SER A 246 -21.62 -3.72 -2.09
N ALA A 247 -21.16 -4.32 -3.19
CA ALA A 247 -20.31 -3.65 -4.18
C ALA A 247 -20.98 -2.48 -4.93
N ASP A 248 -22.30 -2.37 -4.90
CA ASP A 248 -23.08 -1.30 -5.55
C ASP A 248 -23.07 0.04 -4.79
N ARG A 249 -22.47 0.09 -3.58
CA ARG A 249 -22.28 1.29 -2.77
C ARG A 249 -23.56 2.02 -2.34
N HIS A 250 -24.71 1.33 -2.33
CA HIS A 250 -25.98 1.98 -1.92
C HIS A 250 -26.12 2.12 -0.40
N ASP A 251 -25.66 1.13 0.36
CA ASP A 251 -25.84 1.07 1.81
C ASP A 251 -24.50 1.17 2.53
N ARG A 252 -24.12 2.40 2.91
CA ARG A 252 -22.96 2.62 3.78
C ARG A 252 -23.16 1.87 5.10
N TYR A 253 -22.24 0.97 5.38
CA TYR A 253 -22.27 0.09 6.53
C TYR A 253 -21.48 0.66 7.72
N ALA A 254 -20.21 1.00 7.49
CA ALA A 254 -19.28 1.39 8.54
C ALA A 254 -18.17 2.30 7.99
N TRP A 255 -17.25 2.69 8.87
CA TRP A 255 -15.98 3.28 8.47
C TRP A 255 -14.87 2.26 8.67
N PHE A 256 -14.03 2.06 7.66
CA PHE A 256 -12.87 1.19 7.74
C PHE A 256 -11.65 2.01 8.15
N CYS A 257 -11.00 1.64 9.26
CA CYS A 257 -9.84 2.35 9.77
C CYS A 257 -8.58 1.94 9.01
N GLY A 258 -8.02 2.81 8.17
CA GLY A 258 -6.76 2.53 7.47
C GLY A 258 -5.53 2.41 8.37
N ASN A 259 -5.61 2.61 9.68
CA ASN A 259 -4.46 2.38 10.53
C ASN A 259 -4.31 0.91 10.90
N CYS A 260 -5.43 0.24 11.21
CA CYS A 260 -5.45 -1.08 11.85
C CYS A 260 -6.52 -2.02 11.27
N ASP A 261 -7.08 -1.67 10.11
CA ASP A 261 -8.02 -2.48 9.35
C ASP A 261 -9.33 -2.87 10.09
N SER A 262 -9.66 -2.13 11.15
CA SER A 262 -10.87 -2.36 11.95
C SER A 262 -12.06 -1.52 11.46
N ILE A 263 -13.26 -2.09 11.51
CA ILE A 263 -14.54 -1.39 11.34
C ILE A 263 -15.17 -0.97 12.68
N ASP A 264 -14.54 -1.30 13.80
CA ASP A 264 -15.01 -0.93 15.14
C ASP A 264 -14.67 0.54 15.43
N ASN A 265 -15.68 1.40 15.31
CA ASN A 265 -15.55 2.83 15.55
C ASN A 265 -16.69 3.36 16.41
N ALA A 266 -16.35 4.29 17.29
CA ALA A 266 -17.30 5.17 17.94
C ALA A 266 -17.59 6.37 17.03
N MET A 267 -18.87 6.67 16.82
CA MET A 267 -19.32 7.90 16.17
C MET A 267 -20.20 8.71 17.12
N ASP A 268 -19.88 9.99 17.31
CA ASP A 268 -20.72 10.88 18.09
C ASP A 268 -21.84 11.52 17.24
N ALA A 269 -22.79 12.20 17.91
CA ALA A 269 -23.91 12.86 17.24
C ALA A 269 -23.48 13.98 16.26
N MET A 270 -22.22 14.42 16.32
CA MET A 270 -21.65 15.42 15.41
C MET A 270 -20.91 14.76 14.22
N GLY A 271 -20.96 13.44 14.10
CA GLY A 271 -20.30 12.68 13.04
C GLY A 271 -18.78 12.59 13.19
N ARG A 272 -18.23 12.88 14.39
CA ARG A 272 -16.82 12.63 14.68
C ARG A 272 -16.62 11.14 14.90
N ILE A 273 -15.54 10.62 14.36
CA ILE A 273 -15.25 9.18 14.33
C ILE A 273 -13.94 8.93 15.04
N GLU A 274 -13.93 7.95 15.93
CA GLU A 274 -12.74 7.43 16.59
C GLU A 274 -12.74 5.90 16.47
N CYS A 275 -11.64 5.33 15.99
CA CYS A 275 -11.46 3.88 15.96
C CYS A 275 -11.25 3.37 17.39
N ASN A 276 -12.06 2.39 17.81
CA ASN A 276 -12.00 1.82 19.16
C ASN A 276 -10.74 0.97 19.37
N SER A 277 -10.18 0.38 18.31
CA SER A 277 -8.99 -0.48 18.40
C SER A 277 -7.68 0.33 18.53
N CYS A 278 -7.49 1.36 17.71
CA CYS A 278 -6.21 2.08 17.66
C CYS A 278 -6.28 3.55 18.14
N GLY A 279 -7.47 4.14 18.27
CA GLY A 279 -7.63 5.56 18.62
C GLY A 279 -7.33 6.55 17.49
N ASN A 280 -7.26 6.08 16.24
CA ASN A 280 -7.24 6.97 15.07
C ASN A 280 -8.55 7.78 15.04
N ARG A 281 -8.49 9.07 14.69
CA ARG A 281 -9.65 9.97 14.70
C ARG A 281 -9.83 10.64 13.36
N ARG A 282 -11.05 10.65 12.83
CA ARG A 282 -11.38 11.39 11.61
C ARG A 282 -11.25 12.89 11.90
N LYS A 283 -10.42 13.57 11.10
CA LYS A 283 -10.31 15.03 11.11
C LYS A 283 -11.55 15.61 10.43
N ALA A 284 -12.01 16.77 10.91
CA ALA A 284 -13.12 17.47 10.29
C ALA A 284 -12.84 17.69 8.80
N THR A 285 -13.85 17.46 7.96
CA THR A 285 -13.82 17.88 6.57
C THR A 285 -13.47 19.36 6.55
N ARG A 286 -12.46 19.75 5.77
CA ARG A 286 -12.08 21.16 5.65
C ARG A 286 -13.20 21.89 4.94
N TRP A 287 -14.12 22.47 5.71
CA TRP A 287 -15.13 23.40 5.23
C TRP A 287 -14.43 24.75 5.02
N ASP A 288 -14.39 25.20 3.76
CA ASP A 288 -13.80 26.43 3.23
C ASP A 288 -12.28 26.65 3.39
N ALA A 289 -11.63 26.83 2.25
CA ALA A 289 -10.43 27.66 2.12
C ALA A 289 -10.70 28.99 1.40
N SER A 290 -11.96 29.37 1.20
CA SER A 290 -12.34 30.74 0.80
C SER A 290 -12.38 31.64 2.03
N TYR A 291 -11.19 31.99 2.52
CA TYR A 291 -10.98 33.31 3.10
C TYR A 291 -10.21 34.12 2.07
N LEU A 292 -10.89 34.61 1.03
CA LEU A 292 -10.51 35.75 0.19
C LEU A 292 -11.69 36.14 -0.71
#